data_AF-A0A6J6W7D8-F1
#
_entry.id   AF-A0A6J6W7D8-F1
#
_cell.length_a   1.000
_cell.length_b   1.000
_cell.length_c   1.000
_cell.angle_alpha   90.00
_cell.angle_beta   90.00
_cell.angle_gamma   90.00
#
_symmetry.space_group_name_H-M   'P 1'
#
loop_
_entity.id
_entity.type
_entity.pdbx_description
1 polymer ?
#
loop_
_entity_poly.entity_id
_entity_poly.type
_entity_poly.pdbx_seq_one_letter_code
_entity_poly.pdbx_strand_id
1 'polypeptide(L)'
;MYTPAAVGSTYNSAVSAWAPHPACARLWMEYTLGETGATVFATGGATPTLWVFLLKTGRASAAGKDAIGSSKVIAEKATADQTAKARVYLKTAWPAAVGTN
;
A
#
# COMPACT_ATOMS: atom_id res chain seq x y z
N MET A 1 5.76 5.86 -5.83
CA MET A 1 5.53 6.02 -4.39
C MET A 1 6.29 7.26 -3.96
N TYR A 2 5.72 8.09 -3.09
CA TYR A 2 6.34 9.35 -2.68
C TYR A 2 7.09 9.23 -1.35
N THR A 3 7.01 8.09 -0.67
CA THR A 3 7.87 7.71 0.46
C THR A 3 9.24 7.25 -0.07
N PRO A 4 10.37 7.77 0.46
CA PRO A 4 11.71 7.33 0.06
C PRO A 4 11.92 5.86 0.42
N ALA A 5 11.99 4.99 -0.59
CA ALA A 5 12.31 3.58 -0.41
C ALA A 5 13.05 3.07 -1.66
N ALA A 6 14.04 2.20 -1.46
CA ALA A 6 14.72 1.52 -2.56
C ALA A 6 13.76 0.52 -3.25
N VAL A 7 12.96 -0.21 -2.45
CA VAL A 7 11.95 -1.16 -2.92
C VAL A 7 10.58 -0.78 -2.37
N GLY A 8 9.57 -0.81 -3.23
CA GLY A 8 8.20 -0.47 -2.89
C GLY A 8 7.24 -1.63 -3.16
N SER A 9 6.23 -1.76 -2.29
CA SER A 9 5.08 -2.64 -2.52
C SER A 9 3.77 -1.94 -2.13
N THR A 10 2.65 -2.51 -2.54
CA THR A 10 1.32 -2.01 -2.19
C THR A 10 0.60 -2.99 -1.28
N TYR A 11 -0.17 -2.46 -0.33
CA TYR A 11 -1.18 -3.24 0.36
C TYR A 11 -2.43 -3.33 -0.50
N ASN A 12 -3.02 -4.52 -0.57
CA ASN A 12 -4.26 -4.76 -1.30
C ASN A 12 -5.36 -5.11 -0.31
N SER A 13 -6.57 -4.61 -0.55
CA SER A 13 -7.77 -4.98 0.18
C SER A 13 -8.60 -5.94 -0.66
N ALA A 14 -9.18 -6.96 -0.02
CA ALA A 14 -10.07 -7.92 -0.65
C ALA A 14 -11.20 -8.33 0.30
N VAL A 15 -12.35 -8.71 -0.26
CA VAL A 15 -13.46 -9.28 0.52
C VAL A 15 -13.32 -10.79 0.53
N SER A 16 -13.35 -11.40 1.73
CA SER A 16 -13.37 -12.85 1.88
C SER A 16 -14.61 -13.45 1.21
N ALA A 17 -14.44 -14.58 0.51
CA ALA A 17 -15.56 -15.35 -0.05
C ALA A 17 -16.54 -15.84 1.02
N TRP A 18 -16.08 -15.91 2.28
CA TRP A 18 -16.87 -16.34 3.44
C TRP A 18 -17.17 -15.19 4.42
N ALA A 19 -17.08 -13.94 3.97
CA ALA A 19 -17.40 -12.81 4.83
C ALA A 19 -18.87 -12.91 5.29
N PRO A 20 -19.17 -12.79 6.61
CA PRO A 20 -20.55 -12.81 7.10
C PRO A 20 -21.34 -11.57 6.64
N HIS A 21 -20.64 -10.49 6.29
CA HIS A 21 -21.22 -9.23 5.81
C HIS A 21 -20.48 -8.71 4.56
N PRO A 22 -20.59 -9.38 3.40
CA PRO A 22 -19.80 -9.05 2.21
C PRO A 22 -20.19 -7.70 1.61
N ALA A 23 -21.45 -7.27 1.74
CA ALA A 23 -21.89 -5.95 1.32
C ALA A 23 -21.25 -4.83 2.16
N CYS A 24 -21.23 -5.00 3.50
CA CYS A 24 -20.55 -4.05 4.40
C CYS A 24 -19.04 -3.99 4.12
N ALA A 25 -18.41 -5.13 3.85
CA ALA A 25 -17.00 -5.18 3.48
C ALA A 25 -16.71 -4.42 2.16
N ARG A 26 -17.60 -4.53 1.15
CA ARG A 26 -17.47 -3.75 -0.09
C ARG A 26 -17.65 -2.25 0.15
N LEU A 27 -18.65 -1.85 0.95
CA LEU A 27 -18.84 -0.44 1.34
C LEU A 27 -17.59 0.12 2.06
N TRP A 28 -16.96 -0.67 2.92
CA TRP A 28 -15.70 -0.29 3.55
C TRP A 28 -14.56 -0.13 2.54
N MET A 29 -14.46 -1.03 1.56
CA MET A 29 -13.47 -0.89 0.48
C MET A 29 -13.72 0.37 -0.35
N GLU A 30 -14.97 0.70 -0.68
CA GLU A 30 -15.32 1.94 -1.40
C GLU A 30 -14.91 3.18 -0.59
N TYR A 31 -15.17 3.20 0.72
CA TYR A 31 -14.76 4.30 1.60
C TYR A 31 -13.24 4.46 1.65
N THR A 32 -12.52 3.36 1.90
CA THR A 32 -11.06 3.37 2.10
C THR A 32 -10.28 3.65 0.82
N LEU A 33 -10.79 3.21 -0.34
CA LEU A 33 -10.18 3.45 -1.65
C LEU A 33 -10.64 4.76 -2.29
N GLY A 34 -11.69 5.39 -1.76
CA GLY A 34 -12.15 6.72 -2.17
C GLY A 34 -11.29 7.86 -1.61
N GLU A 35 -11.69 9.10 -1.90
CA GLU A 35 -10.90 10.29 -1.55
C GLU A 35 -10.85 10.55 -0.04
N THR A 36 -11.94 10.25 0.68
CA THR A 36 -11.97 10.36 2.14
C THR A 36 -10.95 9.40 2.76
N GLY A 37 -10.96 8.13 2.36
CA GLY A 37 -9.95 7.17 2.78
C GLY A 37 -8.53 7.57 2.38
N ALA A 38 -8.34 8.06 1.15
CA ALA A 38 -7.06 8.55 0.69
C ALA A 38 -6.52 9.70 1.56
N THR A 39 -7.38 10.62 2.00
CA THR A 39 -7.01 11.72 2.90
C THR A 39 -6.59 11.20 4.28
N VAL A 40 -7.32 10.22 4.82
CA VAL A 40 -6.99 9.58 6.11
C VAL A 40 -5.63 8.88 6.03
N PHE A 41 -5.42 8.06 5.00
CA PHE A 41 -4.13 7.38 4.78
C PHE A 41 -2.97 8.35 4.57
N ALA A 42 -3.19 9.42 3.79
CA ALA A 42 -2.17 10.43 3.53
C ALA A 42 -1.77 11.17 4.80
N THR A 43 -2.73 11.50 5.66
CA THR A 43 -2.47 12.12 6.98
C THR A 43 -1.66 11.18 7.87
N GLY A 44 -1.86 9.87 7.74
CA GLY A 44 -1.04 8.85 8.40
C GLY A 44 0.33 8.58 7.75
N GLY A 45 0.72 9.34 6.71
CA GLY A 45 2.01 9.21 6.02
C GLY A 45 2.06 8.16 4.91
N ALA A 46 0.96 7.44 4.63
CA ALA A 46 0.90 6.50 3.53
C ALA A 46 0.66 7.22 2.19
N THR A 47 1.22 6.72 1.08
CA THR A 47 0.89 7.24 -0.26
C THR A 47 -0.35 6.49 -0.80
N PRO A 48 -1.56 7.08 -0.82
CA PRO A 48 -2.75 6.38 -1.33
C PRO A 48 -2.68 6.20 -2.86
N THR A 49 -3.40 5.21 -3.40
CA THR A 49 -3.44 4.95 -4.85
C THR A 49 -3.90 6.18 -5.66
N LEU A 50 -4.85 6.94 -5.11
CA LEU A 50 -5.37 8.17 -5.73
C LEU A 50 -4.41 9.36 -5.63
N TRP A 51 -3.26 9.26 -4.97
CA TRP A 51 -2.43 10.42 -4.62
C TRP A 51 -2.01 11.27 -5.82
N VAL A 52 -1.56 10.63 -6.91
CA VAL A 52 -1.15 11.33 -8.14
C VAL A 52 -2.33 12.13 -8.72
N PHE A 53 -3.53 11.56 -8.69
CA PHE A 53 -4.73 12.22 -9.20
C PHE A 53 -5.16 13.38 -8.28
N LEU A 54 -5.12 13.19 -6.96
CA LEU A 54 -5.42 14.24 -5.99
C LEU A 54 -4.44 15.40 -6.07
N LEU A 55 -3.14 15.12 -6.28
CA LEU A 55 -2.14 16.16 -6.52
C LEU A 55 -2.41 16.94 -7.81
N LYS A 56 -2.63 16.24 -8.92
CA LYS A 56 -2.90 16.85 -10.23
C LYS A 56 -4.17 17.72 -10.24
N THR A 57 -5.18 17.32 -9.47
CA THR A 57 -6.45 18.05 -9.39
C THR A 57 -6.48 19.10 -8.27
N GLY A 58 -5.38 19.29 -7.52
CA GLY A 58 -5.32 20.25 -6.42
C GLY A 58 -6.12 19.86 -5.18
N ARG A 59 -6.58 18.61 -5.09
CA ARG A 59 -7.45 18.10 -4.00
C ARG A 59 -6.73 17.33 -2.91
N ALA A 60 -5.42 17.11 -3.06
CA ALA A 60 -4.59 16.54 -2.01
C ALA A 60 -4.49 17.49 -0.80
N SER A 61 -4.81 16.98 0.40
CA SER A 61 -4.78 17.75 1.65
C SER A 61 -3.38 18.27 1.99
N ALA A 62 -3.29 19.42 2.66
CA ALA A 62 -2.03 19.98 3.15
C ALA A 62 -1.35 19.03 4.15
N ALA A 63 -2.10 18.56 5.17
CA ALA A 63 -1.60 17.62 6.16
C ALA A 63 -1.04 16.32 5.52
N GLY A 64 -1.68 15.81 4.47
CA GLY A 64 -1.18 14.64 3.74
C GLY A 64 0.10 14.92 2.97
N LYS A 65 0.23 16.11 2.36
CA LYS A 65 1.48 16.52 1.69
C LYS A 65 2.62 16.65 2.69
N ASP A 66 2.36 17.23 3.85
CA ASP A 66 3.36 17.40 4.91
C ASP A 66 3.78 16.06 5.51
N ALA A 67 2.82 15.15 5.74
CA ALA A 67 3.09 13.83 6.32
C ALA A 67 3.83 12.89 5.35
N ILE A 68 3.46 12.87 4.06
CA ILE A 68 4.13 12.03 3.04
C ILE A 68 5.49 12.63 2.67
N GLY A 69 5.59 13.96 2.64
CA GLY A 69 6.75 14.68 2.16
C GLY A 69 6.97 14.55 0.64
N SER A 70 8.21 14.78 0.21
CA SER A 70 8.63 14.65 -1.18
C SER A 70 9.75 13.62 -1.30
N SER A 71 9.68 12.75 -2.31
CA SER A 71 10.76 11.84 -2.66
C SER A 71 11.28 12.17 -4.05
N LYS A 72 12.61 12.17 -4.19
CA LYS A 72 13.31 12.25 -5.48
C LYS A 72 13.61 10.87 -6.08
N VAL A 73 13.29 9.80 -5.35
CA VAL A 73 13.55 8.41 -5.73
C VAL A 73 12.22 7.69 -5.96
N ILE A 74 12.09 7.06 -7.12
CA ILE A 74 10.99 6.16 -7.42
C ILE A 74 11.38 4.78 -6.91
N ALA A 75 10.64 4.25 -5.93
CA ALA A 75 10.88 2.91 -5.43
C ALA A 75 10.75 1.85 -6.53
N GLU A 76 11.71 0.93 -6.59
CA GLU A 76 11.65 -0.20 -7.50
C GLU A 76 10.54 -1.17 -7.08
N LYS A 77 9.89 -1.79 -8.06
CA LYS A 77 8.88 -2.83 -7.83
C LYS A 77 9.37 -4.16 -8.36
N ALA A 78 9.25 -5.19 -7.52
CA ALA A 78 9.46 -6.55 -7.96
C ALA A 78 8.41 -6.95 -9.00
N THR A 79 8.83 -7.69 -10.02
CA THR A 79 7.91 -8.34 -10.96
C THR A 79 7.14 -9.47 -10.26
N ALA A 80 6.07 -9.96 -10.90
CA ALA A 80 5.31 -11.11 -10.39
C ALA A 80 6.22 -12.34 -10.21
N ASP A 81 7.08 -12.61 -11.19
CA ASP A 81 8.05 -13.72 -11.17
C ASP A 81 9.10 -13.56 -10.07
N GLN A 82 9.65 -12.36 -9.89
CA GLN A 82 10.59 -12.07 -8.80
C GLN A 82 9.92 -12.32 -7.43
N THR A 83 8.69 -11.84 -7.26
CA THR A 83 7.94 -12.02 -6.02
C THR A 83 7.63 -13.51 -5.77
N ALA A 84 7.28 -14.26 -6.81
CA ALA A 84 7.02 -15.70 -6.69
C ALA A 84 8.28 -16.48 -6.26
N LYS A 85 9.42 -16.24 -6.92
CA LYS A 85 10.69 -16.85 -6.57
C LYS A 85 11.15 -16.47 -5.16
N ALA A 86 11.02 -15.19 -4.80
CA ALA A 86 11.35 -14.70 -3.45
C ALA A 86 10.51 -15.37 -2.37
N ARG A 87 9.20 -15.56 -2.58
CA ARG A 87 8.33 -16.28 -1.63
C ARG A 87 8.78 -17.72 -1.40
N VAL A 88 9.13 -18.44 -2.47
CA VAL A 88 9.63 -19.82 -2.36
C VAL A 88 10.93 -19.85 -1.57
N TYR A 89 11.87 -18.97 -1.90
CA TYR A 89 13.15 -18.88 -1.21
C TYR A 89 12.98 -18.53 0.28
N LEU A 90 12.19 -17.51 0.61
CA LEU A 90 11.98 -17.11 2.00
C LEU A 90 11.33 -18.23 2.83
N LYS A 91 10.41 -19.00 2.25
CA LYS A 91 9.77 -20.13 2.94
C LYS A 91 10.77 -21.20 3.36
N THR A 92 11.84 -21.41 2.60
CA THR A 92 12.84 -22.46 2.86
C THR A 92 14.07 -21.95 3.61
N ALA A 93 14.56 -20.76 3.27
CA ALA A 93 15.83 -20.23 3.78
C ALA A 93 15.67 -19.39 5.05
N TRP A 94 14.53 -18.72 5.25
CA TRP A 94 14.35 -17.81 6.39
C TRP A 94 14.47 -18.51 7.75
N PRO A 95 13.84 -19.69 7.99
CA PRO A 95 13.97 -20.40 9.26
C PRO A 95 15.43 -20.69 9.65
N ALA A 96 16.27 -21.03 8.66
CA ALA A 96 17.69 -21.28 8.89
C ALA A 96 18.47 -19.98 9.17
N ALA A 97 18.06 -18.87 8.59
CA ALA A 97 18.73 -17.57 8.74
C ALA A 97 18.40 -16.89 10.08
N VAL A 98 17.16 -17.02 10.57
CA VAL A 98 16.69 -16.30 11.78
C VAL A 98 16.32 -17.19 12.96
N GLY A 99 16.41 -18.50 12.80
CA GLY A 99 15.97 -19.49 13.79
C GLY A 99 14.47 -19.79 13.72
N THR A 100 14.09 -20.93 14.28
CA THR A 100 12.69 -21.35 14.49
C THR A 100 12.43 -21.31 15.99
N ASN A 101 11.60 -20.37 16.45
CA ASN A 101 11.07 -20.37 17.82
C ASN A 101 10.04 -21.49 18.00
#